data_AF-A0A3Q1G2P5-F1
#
_entry.id   AF-A0A3Q1G2P5-F1
#
_cell.length_a   1.000
_cell.length_b   1.000
_cell.length_c   1.000
_cell.angle_alpha   90.00
_cell.angle_beta   90.00
_cell.angle_gamma   90.00
#
_symmetry.space_group_name_H-M   'P 1'
#
loop_
_entity.id
_entity.type
_entity.pdbx_description
1 polymer ?
#
loop_
_entity_poly.entity_id
_entity_poly.type
_entity_poly.pdbx_seq_one_letter_code
_entity_poly.pdbx_strand_id
1 'polypeptide(L)'
;TLTWLTAHLLIFSFCSVLGHLVGPVNDVHFYAATKFAVTALTEGLRQELREAKSHIRATSISPGVVDTEFGYRMYSDDPSKAEALYSRHKNLSGLDVAQAVLYVLGAPPHVQIGEILLRPVEQQL
;
A
#
# COMPACT_ATOMS: atom_id res chain seq x y z
N THR A 1 -36.27 3.00 -0.39
CA THR A 1 -35.04 3.61 -0.95
C THR A 1 -33.83 3.39 -0.02
N LEU A 2 -33.64 2.14 0.45
CA LEU A 2 -32.60 1.75 1.41
C LEU A 2 -31.79 0.54 0.88
N THR A 3 -31.46 0.55 -0.41
CA THR A 3 -30.67 -0.50 -1.08
C THR A 3 -29.16 -0.22 -1.11
N TRP A 4 -28.70 0.91 -0.58
CA TRP A 4 -27.30 1.35 -0.65
C TRP A 4 -26.32 0.62 0.28
N LEU A 5 -26.80 -0.36 1.06
CA LEU A 5 -25.98 -1.15 1.97
C LEU A 5 -26.00 -2.64 1.63
N THR A 6 -26.06 -3.00 0.34
CA THR A 6 -25.31 -4.19 -0.08
C THR A 6 -23.84 -3.87 0.14
N ALA A 7 -23.32 -4.23 1.32
CA ALA A 7 -21.92 -4.09 1.66
C ALA A 7 -21.11 -4.95 0.68
N HIS A 8 -20.67 -4.35 -0.43
CA HIS A 8 -19.69 -4.95 -1.30
C HIS A 8 -18.39 -4.98 -0.52
N LEU A 9 -18.04 -6.16 0.00
CA LEU A 9 -16.88 -6.34 0.85
C LEU A 9 -15.60 -6.01 0.06
N LEU A 10 -14.69 -5.28 0.70
CA LEU A 10 -13.37 -4.96 0.18
C LEU A 10 -12.29 -5.58 1.04
N ILE A 11 -11.28 -6.11 0.38
CA ILE A 11 -10.06 -6.57 1.01
C ILE A 11 -8.94 -5.61 0.60
N PHE A 12 -8.32 -4.99 1.60
CA PHE A 12 -7.16 -4.13 1.43
C PHE A 12 -5.89 -4.86 1.83
N SER A 13 -4.91 -4.86 0.94
CA SER A 13 -3.53 -5.28 1.26
C SER A 13 -2.63 -4.04 1.28
N PHE A 14 -1.92 -3.84 2.38
CA PHE A 14 -0.92 -2.77 2.47
C PHE A 14 0.43 -3.28 1.97
N CYS A 15 0.76 -2.92 0.74
CA CYS A 15 2.04 -3.23 0.10
C CYS A 15 3.06 -2.10 0.36
N SER A 16 3.87 -1.76 -0.63
CA SER A 16 4.87 -0.69 -0.64
C SER A 16 5.32 -0.47 -2.10
N VAL A 17 5.89 0.70 -2.41
CA VAL A 17 6.66 0.88 -3.66
C VAL A 17 7.75 -0.20 -3.83
N LEU A 18 8.30 -0.71 -2.72
CA LEU A 18 9.28 -1.81 -2.72
C LEU A 18 8.69 -3.18 -3.04
N GLY A 19 7.37 -3.29 -3.22
CA GLY A 19 6.72 -4.48 -3.79
C GLY A 19 6.75 -4.51 -5.32
N HIS A 20 7.35 -3.50 -5.95
CA HIS A 20 7.42 -3.31 -7.41
C HIS A 20 8.84 -3.10 -7.92
N LEU A 21 9.78 -2.81 -7.01
CA LEU A 21 11.19 -2.60 -7.32
C LEU A 21 12.05 -2.91 -6.10
N VAL A 22 13.31 -3.23 -6.34
CA VAL A 22 14.30 -3.44 -5.28
C VAL A 22 15.28 -2.27 -5.33
N GLY A 23 15.25 -1.42 -4.30
CA GLY A 23 16.15 -0.28 -4.18
C GLY A 23 17.57 -0.67 -3.74
N PRO A 24 18.56 0.22 -3.92
CA PRO A 24 19.97 -0.04 -3.58
C PRO A 24 20.28 -0.01 -2.07
N VAL A 25 19.26 0.02 -1.21
CA VAL A 25 19.41 0.05 0.25
C VAL A 25 19.29 -1.38 0.78
N ASN A 26 20.40 -1.96 1.24
CA ASN A 26 20.46 -3.35 1.70
C ASN A 26 19.48 -3.64 2.85
N ASP A 27 19.29 -2.67 3.75
CA ASP A 27 18.47 -2.81 4.95
C ASP A 27 16.99 -3.15 4.63
N VAL A 28 16.52 -2.87 3.40
CA VAL A 28 15.13 -3.14 2.97
C VAL A 28 14.96 -4.34 2.03
N HIS A 29 16.02 -5.07 1.65
CA HIS A 29 15.90 -6.14 0.64
C HIS A 29 14.93 -7.25 1.03
N PHE A 30 15.01 -7.73 2.28
CA PHE A 30 14.09 -8.78 2.75
C PHE A 30 12.67 -8.25 2.86
N TYR A 31 12.50 -7.00 3.33
CA TYR A 31 11.20 -6.32 3.33
C TYR A 31 10.62 -6.22 1.91
N ALA A 32 11.42 -5.82 0.91
CA ALA A 32 11.01 -5.77 -0.49
C ALA A 32 10.49 -7.13 -0.96
N ALA A 33 11.20 -8.23 -0.68
CA ALA A 33 10.74 -9.58 -1.02
C ALA A 33 9.35 -9.90 -0.41
N THR A 34 9.11 -9.52 0.86
CA THR A 34 7.76 -9.69 1.46
C THR A 34 6.70 -8.86 0.76
N LYS A 35 7.04 -7.66 0.29
CA LYS A 35 6.10 -6.78 -0.41
C LYS A 35 5.82 -7.24 -1.84
N PHE A 36 6.81 -7.79 -2.54
CA PHE A 36 6.58 -8.49 -3.80
C PHE A 36 5.64 -9.70 -3.62
N ALA A 37 5.78 -10.45 -2.53
CA ALA A 37 4.85 -11.52 -2.20
C ALA A 37 3.43 -10.99 -1.98
N VAL A 38 3.26 -9.86 -1.26
CA VAL A 38 1.95 -9.21 -1.11
C VAL A 38 1.37 -8.82 -2.48
N THR A 39 2.16 -8.21 -3.37
CA THR A 39 1.72 -7.87 -4.73
C THR A 39 1.16 -9.10 -5.47
N ALA A 40 1.90 -10.21 -5.46
CA ALA A 40 1.47 -11.45 -6.10
C ALA A 40 0.21 -12.05 -5.43
N LEU A 41 0.16 -12.06 -4.10
CA LEU A 41 -0.96 -12.59 -3.33
C LEU A 41 -2.25 -11.78 -3.56
N THR A 42 -2.16 -10.46 -3.60
CA THR A 42 -3.34 -9.61 -3.85
C THR A 42 -3.89 -9.82 -5.27
N GLU A 43 -3.03 -9.97 -6.27
CA GLU A 43 -3.46 -10.29 -7.63
C GLU A 43 -4.06 -11.70 -7.73
N GLY A 44 -3.45 -12.70 -7.07
CA GLY A 44 -4.01 -14.06 -6.98
C GLY A 44 -5.40 -14.07 -6.36
N LEU A 45 -5.57 -13.41 -5.20
CA LEU A 45 -6.86 -13.27 -4.51
C LEU A 45 -7.92 -12.62 -5.42
N ARG A 46 -7.55 -11.58 -6.16
CA ARG A 46 -8.46 -10.92 -7.11
C ARG A 46 -8.93 -11.88 -8.21
N GLN A 47 -8.06 -12.78 -8.67
CA GLN A 47 -8.42 -13.81 -9.66
C GLN A 47 -9.34 -14.88 -9.06
N GLU A 48 -9.02 -15.37 -7.86
CA GLU A 48 -9.84 -16.35 -7.13
C GLU A 48 -11.26 -15.83 -6.85
N LEU A 49 -11.39 -14.57 -6.42
CA LEU A 49 -12.69 -13.92 -6.20
C LEU A 49 -13.51 -13.82 -7.49
N ARG A 50 -12.84 -13.57 -8.62
CA ARG A 50 -13.49 -13.55 -9.94
C ARG A 50 -13.96 -14.94 -10.36
N GLU A 51 -13.13 -15.97 -10.15
CA GLU A 51 -13.48 -17.36 -10.43
C GLU A 51 -14.69 -17.81 -9.59
N ALA A 52 -14.72 -17.42 -8.31
CA ALA A 52 -15.85 -17.63 -7.41
C ALA A 52 -17.12 -16.84 -7.78
N LYS A 53 -17.10 -16.04 -8.86
CA LYS A 53 -18.18 -15.13 -9.29
C LYS A 53 -18.63 -14.19 -8.17
N SER A 54 -17.69 -13.81 -7.32
CA SER A 54 -17.92 -12.89 -6.23
C SER A 54 -17.84 -11.44 -6.73
N HIS A 55 -18.58 -10.55 -6.07
CA HIS A 55 -18.46 -9.10 -6.24
C HIS A 55 -17.56 -8.45 -5.15
N ILE A 56 -16.82 -9.26 -4.40
CA ILE A 56 -15.78 -8.79 -3.48
C ILE A 56 -14.63 -8.22 -4.31
N ARG A 57 -14.13 -7.04 -3.93
CA ARG A 57 -12.99 -6.38 -4.58
C ARG A 57 -11.73 -6.56 -3.73
N ALA A 58 -10.60 -6.82 -4.38
CA ALA A 58 -9.28 -6.86 -3.75
C ALA A 58 -8.42 -5.71 -4.29
N THR A 59 -7.81 -4.94 -3.38
CA THR A 59 -7.01 -3.76 -3.73
C THR A 59 -5.71 -3.72 -2.92
N SER A 60 -4.60 -3.42 -3.59
CA SER A 60 -3.31 -3.12 -2.97
C SER A 60 -3.13 -1.60 -2.79
N ILE A 61 -2.62 -1.17 -1.64
CA ILE A 61 -2.13 0.20 -1.42
C ILE A 61 -0.61 0.14 -1.26
N SER A 62 0.09 0.80 -2.17
CA SER A 62 1.56 0.69 -2.34
C SER A 62 2.23 2.05 -2.10
N PRO A 63 2.36 2.49 -0.84
CA PRO A 63 2.98 3.77 -0.53
C PRO A 63 4.51 3.75 -0.68
N GLY A 64 5.06 4.92 -0.99
CA GLY A 64 6.47 5.26 -0.80
C GLY A 64 6.79 5.55 0.67
N VAL A 65 7.70 6.49 0.93
CA VAL A 65 8.04 6.87 2.31
C VAL A 65 6.85 7.59 2.97
N VAL A 66 6.40 7.03 4.09
CA VAL A 66 5.36 7.60 4.94
C VAL A 66 5.94 7.89 6.32
N ASP A 67 5.78 9.13 6.79
CA ASP A 67 6.21 9.56 8.11
C ASP A 67 5.33 8.91 9.19
N THR A 68 5.89 7.87 9.81
CA THR A 68 5.25 7.00 10.79
C THR A 68 6.32 6.44 11.73
N GLU A 69 5.91 5.63 12.70
CA GLU A 69 6.84 4.89 13.57
C GLU A 69 7.64 3.81 12.82
N PHE A 70 7.34 3.53 11.54
CA PHE A 70 7.96 2.43 10.78
C PHE A 70 9.49 2.54 10.74
N GLY A 71 10.02 3.72 10.39
CA GLY A 71 11.46 3.94 10.28
C GLY A 71 12.16 3.80 11.63
N TYR A 72 11.55 4.31 12.70
CA TYR A 72 12.09 4.20 14.06
C TYR A 72 12.06 2.77 14.59
N ARG A 73 11.08 1.94 14.19
CA ARG A 73 11.06 0.50 14.51
C ARG A 73 12.07 -0.28 13.67
N MET A 74 12.22 0.05 12.40
CA MET A 74 13.17 -0.59 11.49
C MET A 74 14.62 -0.33 11.93
N TYR A 75 14.90 0.88 12.39
CA TYR A 75 16.22 1.31 12.89
C TYR A 75 16.20 1.52 14.40
N SER A 76 15.66 0.56 15.17
CA SER A 76 15.54 0.67 16.63
C SER A 76 16.87 0.92 17.34
N ASP A 77 17.95 0.36 16.78
CA ASP A 77 19.30 0.45 17.34
C ASP A 77 20.04 1.70 16.87
N ASP A 78 19.50 2.41 15.87
CA ASP A 78 20.08 3.63 15.29
C ASP A 78 18.98 4.59 14.78
N PRO A 79 18.30 5.33 15.70
CA PRO A 79 17.23 6.26 15.34
C PRO A 79 17.67 7.35 14.34
N SER A 80 18.96 7.66 14.26
CA SER A 80 19.50 8.67 13.33
C SER A 80 19.25 8.28 11.87
N LYS A 81 19.21 6.98 11.54
CA LYS A 81 18.84 6.49 10.21
C LYS A 81 17.38 6.77 9.87
N ALA A 82 16.48 6.69 10.85
CA ALA A 82 15.07 7.03 10.67
C ALA A 82 14.90 8.54 10.44
N GLU A 83 15.58 9.37 11.24
CA GLU A 83 15.62 10.82 11.04
C GLU A 83 16.19 11.20 9.66
N ALA A 84 17.27 10.53 9.23
CA ALA A 84 17.88 10.72 7.92
C ALA A 84 17.00 10.23 6.76
N LEU A 85 16.14 9.23 6.98
CA LEU A 85 15.13 8.81 6.00
C LEU A 85 14.03 9.87 5.89
N TYR A 86 13.54 10.37 7.02
CA TYR A 86 12.39 11.27 7.04
C TYR A 86 12.73 12.73 6.71
N SER A 87 13.99 13.14 6.81
CA SER A 87 14.44 14.50 6.48
C SER A 87 14.75 14.74 4.99
N ARG A 88 14.77 13.70 4.13
CA ARG A 88 15.20 13.83 2.72
C ARG A 88 14.28 14.69 1.87
N HIS A 89 12.98 14.64 2.16
CA HIS A 89 11.94 15.33 1.41
C HIS A 89 10.64 15.33 2.22
N LYS A 90 9.63 16.08 1.76
CA LYS A 90 8.28 16.04 2.34
C LYS A 90 7.64 14.67 2.12
N ASN A 91 7.66 13.81 3.13
CA ASN A 91 7.08 12.46 3.08
C ASN A 91 5.55 12.48 3.02
N LEU A 92 4.96 11.34 2.67
CA LEU A 92 3.54 11.12 2.87
C LEU A 92 3.23 11.08 4.36
N SER A 93 2.01 11.47 4.72
CA SER A 93 1.43 11.27 6.04
C SER A 93 0.51 10.05 6.04
N GLY A 94 0.14 9.58 7.23
CA GLY A 94 -0.92 8.57 7.36
C GLY A 94 -2.26 9.02 6.77
N LEU A 95 -2.53 10.33 6.74
CA LEU A 95 -3.74 10.89 6.13
C LEU A 95 -3.75 10.74 4.61
N ASP A 96 -2.60 10.89 3.95
CA ASP A 96 -2.50 10.72 2.49
C ASP A 96 -2.81 9.26 2.09
N VAL A 97 -2.32 8.30 2.87
CA VAL A 97 -2.63 6.87 2.70
C VAL A 97 -4.12 6.59 2.99
N ALA A 98 -4.68 7.19 4.04
CA ALA A 98 -6.10 7.04 4.37
C ALA A 98 -7.01 7.62 3.27
N GLN A 99 -6.63 8.75 2.66
CA GLN A 99 -7.36 9.33 1.53
C GLN A 99 -7.34 8.41 0.31
N ALA A 100 -6.23 7.73 0.04
CA ALA A 100 -6.18 6.71 -1.02
C ALA A 100 -7.17 5.56 -0.74
N VAL A 101 -7.23 5.07 0.50
CA VAL A 101 -8.21 4.05 0.92
C VAL A 101 -9.65 4.55 0.73
N LEU A 102 -9.95 5.79 1.13
CA LEU A 102 -11.27 6.40 0.94
C LEU A 102 -11.64 6.54 -0.54
N TYR A 103 -10.69 6.89 -1.40
CA TYR A 103 -10.91 6.92 -2.84
C TYR A 103 -11.31 5.54 -3.39
N VAL A 104 -10.64 4.47 -2.93
CA VAL A 104 -11.01 3.09 -3.31
C VAL A 104 -12.41 2.73 -2.84
N LEU A 105 -12.75 3.07 -1.60
CA LEU A 105 -14.07 2.83 -1.03
C LEU A 105 -15.18 3.61 -1.77
N GLY A 106 -14.87 4.82 -2.22
CA GLY A 106 -15.79 5.68 -2.97
C GLY A 106 -16.06 5.24 -4.41
N ALA A 107 -15.25 4.34 -4.97
CA ALA A 107 -15.45 3.85 -6.34
C ALA A 107 -16.74 3.00 -6.44
N PRO A 108 -17.55 3.16 -7.51
CA PRO A 108 -18.78 2.38 -7.71
C PRO A 108 -18.56 0.86 -7.61
N PRO A 109 -19.57 0.06 -7.22
CA PRO A 109 -19.39 -1.38 -6.99
C PRO A 109 -18.86 -2.20 -8.18
N HIS A 110 -19.13 -1.76 -9.41
CA HIS A 110 -18.64 -2.41 -10.64
C HIS A 110 -17.19 -2.03 -11.00
N VAL A 111 -16.59 -1.08 -10.28
CA VAL A 111 -15.22 -0.59 -10.51
C VAL A 111 -14.29 -1.28 -9.53
N GLN A 112 -13.28 -2.01 -10.04
CA GLN A 112 -12.21 -2.58 -9.22
C GLN A 112 -10.93 -1.77 -9.43
N ILE A 113 -10.48 -1.10 -8.38
CA ILE A 113 -9.16 -0.49 -8.33
C ILE A 113 -8.20 -1.57 -7.85
N GLY A 114 -7.36 -2.09 -8.74
CA GLY A 114 -6.42 -3.16 -8.40
C GLY A 114 -5.30 -2.66 -7.47
N GLU A 115 -4.80 -1.45 -7.74
CA GLU A 115 -3.72 -0.86 -6.97
C GLU A 115 -3.77 0.67 -6.96
N ILE A 116 -3.34 1.25 -5.85
CA ILE A 116 -2.87 2.64 -5.79
C ILE A 116 -1.41 2.65 -5.34
N LEU A 117 -0.51 3.07 -6.23
CA LEU A 117 0.87 3.40 -5.89
C LEU A 117 0.98 4.91 -5.72
N LEU A 118 1.37 5.35 -4.53
CA LEU A 118 1.51 6.76 -4.16
C LEU A 118 2.87 6.99 -3.51
N ARG A 119 3.51 8.12 -3.80
CA ARG A 119 4.83 8.47 -3.28
C ARG A 119 4.98 9.98 -3.12
N PRO A 120 5.87 10.45 -2.22
CA PRO A 120 6.34 11.82 -2.24
C PRO A 120 6.83 12.19 -3.64
N VAL A 121 6.50 13.41 -4.09
CA VAL A 121 6.88 13.90 -5.42
C VAL A 121 8.41 13.90 -5.60
N GLU A 122 9.13 14.20 -4.52
CA GLU A 122 10.59 14.29 -4.47
C GLU A 122 11.28 12.93 -4.21
N GLN A 123 10.52 11.85 -3.96
CA GLN A 123 11.11 10.54 -3.73
C GLN A 123 11.70 9.97 -5.03
N GLN A 124 13.02 9.93 -5.08
CA GLN A 124 13.80 9.28 -6.13
C GLN A 124 13.97 7.78 -5.84
N LEU A 125 14.16 6.99 -6.90
CA LEU A 125 14.35 5.54 -6.86
C LEU A 125 15.83 5.18 -7.02
#